data_AF-A0A3D0XPP4-F1
#
_entry.id   AF-A0A3D0XPP4-F1
#
_cell.length_a   1.000
_cell.length_b   1.000
_cell.length_c   1.000
_cell.angle_alpha   90.00
_cell.angle_beta   90.00
_cell.angle_gamma   90.00
#
_symmetry.space_group_name_H-M   'P 1'
#
loop_
_entity.id
_entity.type
_entity.pdbx_description
1 polymer ?
#
loop_
_entity_poly.entity_id
_entity_poly.type
_entity_poly.pdbx_seq_one_letter_code
_entity_poly.pdbx_strand_id
1 'polypeptide(L)' 'MKKLVDNSQQLLNDVLNQRREELYPSYSAQDYFEIFCSEQVLKEYDLSYEEIYSGIVDGEHDGGIDSAYSFVNGE' A
#
# COMPACT_ATOMS: atom_id res chain seq x y z
N MET A 1 19.16 15.92 -15.99
CA MET A 1 19.35 14.52 -16.45
C MET A 1 18.08 13.75 -16.14
N LYS A 2 17.45 13.12 -17.13
CA LYS A 2 16.27 12.27 -16.91
C LYS A 2 16.77 10.97 -16.27
N LYS A 3 16.40 10.71 -15.01
CA LYS A 3 16.77 9.47 -14.32
C LYS A 3 16.14 8.31 -15.11
N LEU A 4 16.97 7.42 -15.66
CA LEU A 4 16.48 6.18 -16.25
C LEU A 4 15.87 5.36 -15.12
N VAL A 5 14.57 5.12 -15.22
CA VAL A 5 13.82 4.30 -14.26
C VAL A 5 14.22 2.86 -14.52
N ASP A 6 14.69 2.17 -13.48
CA ASP A 6 15.15 0.79 -13.59
C ASP A 6 14.01 -0.13 -14.07
N ASN A 7 14.33 -1.22 -14.77
CA ASN A 7 13.32 -2.14 -15.30
C ASN A 7 12.41 -2.70 -14.20
N SER A 8 12.94 -2.98 -13.00
CA SER A 8 12.14 -3.44 -11.88
C SER A 8 11.19 -2.37 -11.36
N GLN A 9 11.59 -1.10 -11.41
CA GLN A 9 10.72 0.02 -11.04
C GLN A 9 9.58 0.20 -12.05
N GLN A 10 9.86 0.05 -13.35
CA GLN A 10 8.81 0.10 -14.38
C GLN A 10 7.80 -1.03 -14.20
N LEU A 11 8.29 -2.27 -14.03
CA LEU A 11 7.43 -3.42 -13.82
C LEU A 11 6.56 -3.28 -12.57
N LEU A 12 7.13 -2.79 -11.46
CA LEU A 12 6.36 -2.55 -10.24
C LEU A 12 5.27 -1.49 -10.46
N ASN A 13 5.57 -0.40 -11.16
CA ASN A 13 4.58 0.63 -11.46
C ASN A 13 3.43 0.08 -12.32
N ASP A 14 3.73 -0.76 -13.30
CA ASP A 14 2.71 -1.38 -14.14
C ASP A 14 1.79 -2.30 -13.32
N VAL A 15 2.37 -3.11 -12.44
CA VAL A 15 1.61 -3.97 -11.50
C VAL A 15 0.73 -3.15 -10.56
N LEU A 16 1.27 -2.08 -9.98
CA LEU A 16 0.52 -1.19 -9.10
C LEU A 16 -0.67 -0.55 -9.82
N ASN A 17 -0.44 -0.02 -11.02
CA ASN A 17 -1.49 0.61 -11.81
C ASN A 17 -2.59 -0.38 -12.18
N GLN A 18 -2.22 -1.57 -12.66
CA GLN A 18 -3.18 -2.60 -13.02
C GLN A 18 -4.03 -3.03 -11.82
N ARG A 19 -3.40 -3.38 -10.69
CA ARG A 19 -4.14 -3.83 -9.50
C ARG A 19 -5.00 -2.72 -8.90
N ARG A 20 -4.54 -1.45 -8.94
CA ARG A 20 -5.34 -0.30 -8.53
C ARG A 20 -6.60 -0.17 -9.38
N GLU A 21 -6.48 -0.27 -10.70
CA GLU A 21 -7.63 -0.17 -11.61
C GLU A 21 -8.63 -1.32 -11.42
N GLU A 22 -8.14 -2.51 -11.08
CA GLU A 22 -8.98 -3.69 -10.84
C GLU A 22 -9.70 -3.64 -9.48
N LEU A 23 -9.03 -3.21 -8.41
CA LEU A 23 -9.52 -3.34 -7.03
C LEU A 23 -9.99 -2.01 -6.42
N TYR A 24 -9.33 -0.90 -6.76
CA TYR A 24 -9.53 0.43 -6.18
C TYR A 24 -9.55 1.52 -7.26
N PRO A 25 -10.44 1.45 -8.28
CA PRO A 25 -10.39 2.34 -9.44
C PRO A 25 -10.57 3.82 -9.09
N SER A 26 -11.22 4.12 -7.96
CA SER A 26 -11.43 5.48 -7.47
C SER A 26 -10.24 6.07 -6.70
N TYR A 27 -9.24 5.26 -6.35
CA TYR A 27 -8.12 5.69 -5.52
C TYR A 27 -7.03 6.33 -6.37
N SER A 28 -6.31 7.28 -5.77
CA SER A 28 -5.10 7.82 -6.38
C SER A 28 -4.00 6.75 -6.43
N ALA A 29 -2.98 6.96 -7.26
CA ALA A 29 -1.82 6.07 -7.27
C ALA A 29 -1.05 6.08 -5.94
N GLN A 30 -1.09 7.19 -5.21
CA GLN A 30 -0.47 7.33 -3.89
C GLN A 30 -1.25 6.57 -2.83
N ASP A 31 -2.56 6.81 -2.73
CA ASP A 31 -3.44 6.14 -1.76
C ASP A 31 -3.39 4.61 -1.93
N TYR A 32 -3.36 4.14 -3.19
CA TYR A 32 -3.22 2.71 -3.47
C TYR A 32 -1.83 2.17 -3.11
N PHE A 33 -0.78 2.97 -3.28
CA PHE A 33 0.57 2.56 -2.93
C PHE A 33 0.71 2.29 -1.44
N GLU A 34 0.07 3.10 -0.58
CA GLU A 34 0.00 2.86 0.87
C GLU A 34 -0.67 1.52 1.20
N ILE A 35 -1.84 1.25 0.59
CA ILE A 35 -2.55 -0.04 0.74
C ILE A 35 -1.67 -1.21 0.31
N PHE A 36 -1.01 -1.09 -0.85
CA PHE A 36 -0.12 -2.13 -1.37
C PHE A 36 1.07 -2.36 -0.44
N CYS A 37 1.69 -1.30 0.08
CA CYS A 37 2.79 -1.42 1.03
C CYS A 37 2.36 -2.15 2.30
N SER A 38 1.21 -1.78 2.88
CA SER A 38 0.65 -2.48 4.03
C SER A 38 0.35 -3.96 3.73
N GLU A 39 -0.25 -4.27 2.58
CA GLU A 39 -0.50 -5.66 2.13
C GLU A 39 0.82 -6.46 2.06
N GLN A 40 1.89 -5.90 1.47
CA GLN A 40 3.16 -6.60 1.32
C GLN A 40 3.89 -6.83 2.65
N VAL A 41 3.83 -5.86 3.57
CA VAL A 41 4.44 -5.98 4.90
C VAL A 41 3.68 -6.98 5.76
N LEU A 42 2.35 -7.03 5.63
CA LEU A 42 1.46 -7.82 6.48
C LEU A 42 0.99 -9.13 5.83
N LYS A 43 1.57 -9.54 4.70
CA LYS A 43 1.15 -10.73 3.95
C LYS A 43 1.12 -12.05 4.74
N GLU A 44 1.81 -12.11 5.89
CA GLU A 44 1.86 -13.28 6.77
C GLU A 44 0.68 -13.33 7.77
N TYR A 45 -0.10 -12.25 7.89
CA TYR A 45 -1.19 -12.10 8.88
C TYR A 45 -2.60 -12.38 8.32
N ASP A 46 -2.70 -12.91 7.09
CA ASP A 46 -3.95 -13.29 6.40
C ASP A 46 -5.08 -12.25 6.49
N LEU A 47 -4.71 -10.97 6.44
CA LEU A 47 -5.64 -9.87 6.57
C LEU A 47 -6.50 -9.68 5.32
N SER A 48 -7.78 -9.42 5.54
CA SER A 48 -8.67 -8.94 4.49
C SER A 48 -8.30 -7.51 4.06
N TYR A 49 -8.76 -7.12 2.86
CA TYR A 49 -8.58 -5.76 2.36
C TYR A 49 -9.20 -4.69 3.27
N GLU A 50 -10.30 -5.02 3.96
CA GLU A 50 -10.95 -4.11 4.93
C GLU A 50 -10.08 -3.90 6.16
N GLU A 51 -9.45 -4.97 6.68
CA GLU A 51 -8.53 -4.89 7.81
C GLU A 51 -7.26 -4.12 7.47
N ILE A 52 -6.67 -4.37 6.29
CA ILE A 52 -5.56 -3.55 5.77
C ILE A 52 -5.96 -2.09 5.71
N TYR A 53 -7.11 -1.76 5.12
CA TYR A 53 -7.58 -0.39 5.00
C TYR A 53 -7.81 0.28 6.35
N SER A 54 -8.35 -0.46 7.33
CA SER A 54 -8.64 0.08 8.66
C SER A 54 -7.41 0.54 9.46
N GLY A 55 -6.23 0.02 9.12
CA GLY A 55 -4.96 0.41 9.75
C GLY A 55 -4.25 1.55 9.03
N ILE A 56 -4.77 2.05 7.90
CA ILE A 56 -4.24 3.26 7.25
C ILE A 56 -4.67 4.46 8.08
N VAL A 57 -3.69 5.23 8.56
CA VAL A 57 -3.88 6.40 9.43
C VAL A 57 -3.21 7.66 8.86
N ASP A 58 -2.81 7.62 7.59
CA ASP A 58 -2.23 8.75 6.86
C ASP A 58 -3.07 10.04 7.02
N GLY A 59 -2.38 11.15 7.21
CA GLY A 59 -2.99 12.45 7.43
C GLY A 59 -2.01 13.52 7.89
N GLU A 60 -2.49 14.76 7.97
CA GLU A 60 -1.67 15.84 8.49
C GLU A 60 -1.33 15.64 9.98
N HIS A 61 -0.09 15.95 10.36
CA HIS A 61 0.42 15.84 11.73
C HIS A 61 0.54 14.42 12.29
N ASP A 62 0.61 13.41 11.43
CA ASP A 62 0.84 11.99 11.75
C ASP A 62 2.31 11.65 12.08
N GLY A 63 3.24 12.53 11.71
CA GLY A 63 4.69 12.29 11.85
C GLY A 63 5.28 11.41 10.75
N GLY A 64 4.58 11.26 9.61
CA GLY A 64 4.96 10.36 8.51
C GLY A 64 4.64 8.89 8.80
N ILE A 65 3.52 8.64 9.51
CA ILE A 65 3.03 7.31 9.81
C ILE A 65 1.81 7.07 8.92
N ASP A 66 2.05 6.43 7.78
CA ASP A 66 0.98 6.15 6.82
C ASP A 66 0.01 5.07 7.36
N SER A 67 0.52 4.12 8.16
CA SER A 67 -0.28 3.01 8.67
C SER A 67 0.22 2.44 10.01
N ALA A 68 -0.71 1.91 10.81
CA ALA A 68 -0.43 1.33 12.12
C ALA A 68 -1.31 0.08 12.37
N TYR A 69 -0.67 -1.02 12.78
CA TYR A 69 -1.31 -2.31 13.04
C TYR A 69 -0.77 -2.89 14.34
N SER A 70 -1.64 -3.56 15.10
CA SER A 70 -1.27 -4.23 16.35
C SER A 70 -1.94 -5.60 16.39
N PHE A 71 -1.13 -6.62 16.65
CA PHE A 71 -1.56 -8.01 16.73
C PHE A 71 -1.36 -8.50 18.17
N VAL A 72 -2.39 -9.10 18.75
CA VAL A 72 -2.39 -9.66 20.10
C VAL A 72 -2.20 -11.17 19.99
N ASN A 73 -1.13 -11.68 20.61
CA ASN A 73 -0.75 -13.11 20.53
C ASN A 73 -0.40 -13.60 19.13
N GLY A 74 -0.01 -12.70 18.23
CA GLY A 74 0.37 -13.03 16.85
C GLY A 74 -0.79 -12.97 15.85
N GLU A 75 -1.97 -12.56 16.30
CA GLU A 75 -3.20 -12.37 15.51
C GLU A 75 -3.84 -11.00 15.77
#